data_AF-A0A239ICW5-F1
#
_entry.id   AF-A0A239ICW5-F1
#
_cell.length_a   1.000
_cell.length_b   1.000
_cell.length_c   1.000
_cell.angle_alpha   90.00
_cell.angle_beta   90.00
_cell.angle_gamma   90.00
#
_symmetry.space_group_name_H-M   'P 1'
#
loop_
_entity.id
_entity.type
_entity.pdbx_description
1 polymer ?
#
loop_
_entity_poly.entity_id
_entity_poly.type
_entity_poly.pdbx_seq_one_letter_code
_entity_poly.pdbx_strand_id
1 'polypeptide(L)'
;MDTPPEALIKLVASDVHDGRLNQSVRDTIRNAITAAFKEIVRDRVRLRLNSALEDPSSDAHEAGADGKQEPKIADSGVVTTEEEVEGWLTIKAILREDIDTDRIFMRDAKSYCAVLLDDNNRKPIARMHFNGARKKFLGLFDGDTEERVELQSMKELFTHAERLKATLEKYQT
;
A
#
# COMPACT_ATOMS: atom_id res chain seq x y z
N MET A 1 -24.45 -17.98 6.31
CA MET A 1 -25.02 -16.73 6.86
C MET A 1 -24.99 -15.68 5.76
N ASP A 2 -25.79 -15.87 4.71
CA ASP A 2 -25.65 -15.14 3.43
C ASP A 2 -26.62 -13.96 3.27
N THR A 3 -27.21 -13.49 4.37
CA THR A 3 -28.12 -12.32 4.31
C THR A 3 -27.99 -11.51 5.60
N PRO A 4 -27.45 -10.28 5.54
CA PRO A 4 -27.40 -9.43 6.72
C PRO A 4 -28.82 -9.04 7.14
N PRO A 5 -29.12 -8.99 8.45
CA PRO A 5 -30.45 -8.67 8.93
C PRO A 5 -30.86 -7.26 8.50
N GLU A 6 -32.11 -7.08 8.07
CA GLU A 6 -32.59 -5.79 7.54
C GLU A 6 -32.46 -4.63 8.53
N ALA A 7 -32.50 -4.91 9.83
CA ALA A 7 -32.25 -3.93 10.88
C ALA A 7 -30.83 -3.32 10.79
N LEU A 8 -29.83 -4.13 10.43
CA LEU A 8 -28.45 -3.68 10.24
C LEU A 8 -28.30 -2.83 8.97
N ILE A 9 -28.96 -3.25 7.88
CA ILE A 9 -28.98 -2.50 6.62
C ILE A 9 -29.62 -1.13 6.85
N LYS A 10 -30.71 -1.07 7.62
CA LYS A 10 -31.40 0.19 7.95
C LYS A 10 -30.55 1.10 8.84
N LEU A 11 -29.83 0.55 9.81
CA LEU A 11 -28.94 1.30 10.70
C LEU A 11 -27.78 1.94 9.91
N VAL A 12 -27.11 1.17 9.05
CA VAL A 12 -26.01 1.67 8.23
C VAL A 12 -26.52 2.64 7.16
N ALA A 13 -27.69 2.37 6.56
CA ALA A 13 -28.27 3.26 5.57
C ALA A 13 -28.73 4.60 6.14
N SER A 14 -29.14 4.67 7.42
CA SER A 14 -29.46 5.94 8.07
C SER A 14 -28.24 6.78 8.43
N ASP A 15 -27.07 6.15 8.62
CA ASP A 15 -25.83 6.83 9.00
C ASP A 15 -25.02 7.31 7.78
N VAL A 16 -25.09 6.55 6.68
CA VAL A 16 -24.29 6.78 5.47
C VAL A 16 -25.01 7.62 4.41
N HIS A 17 -26.34 7.79 4.51
CA HIS A 17 -27.11 8.50 3.48
C HIS A 17 -28.13 9.51 4.05
N ASP A 18 -27.85 10.80 3.88
CA ASP A 18 -28.82 11.87 4.11
C ASP A 18 -29.80 11.97 2.92
N GLY A 19 -30.96 11.33 3.05
CA GLY A 19 -32.05 11.42 2.07
C GLY A 19 -32.97 10.20 2.04
N ARG A 20 -34.01 10.24 1.21
CA ARG A 20 -34.99 9.15 1.08
C ARG A 20 -34.30 7.85 0.65
N LEU A 21 -34.40 6.83 1.52
CA LEU A 21 -33.89 5.48 1.24
C LEU A 21 -34.61 4.87 0.02
N ASN A 22 -33.94 4.85 -1.13
CA ASN A 22 -34.41 4.15 -2.32
C ASN A 22 -33.95 2.68 -2.30
N GLN A 23 -34.70 1.80 -2.99
CA GLN A 23 -34.42 0.36 -3.04
C GLN A 23 -32.98 0.07 -3.50
N SER A 24 -32.48 0.83 -4.48
CA SER A 24 -31.11 0.69 -4.99
C SER A 24 -30.03 0.97 -3.92
N VAL A 25 -30.24 1.94 -3.02
CA VAL A 25 -29.28 2.24 -1.94
C VAL A 25 -29.26 1.11 -0.92
N ARG A 26 -30.42 0.53 -0.59
CA ARG A 26 -30.52 -0.64 0.29
C ARG A 26 -29.79 -1.85 -0.28
N ASP A 27 -29.91 -2.09 -1.58
CA ASP A 27 -29.28 -3.22 -2.24
C ASP A 27 -27.75 -3.06 -2.30
N THR A 28 -27.24 -1.85 -2.56
CA THR A 28 -25.80 -1.53 -2.51
C THR A 28 -25.23 -1.75 -1.11
N ILE A 29 -25.90 -1.25 -0.07
CA ILE A 29 -25.48 -1.42 1.32
C ILE A 29 -25.54 -2.88 1.73
N ARG A 30 -26.58 -3.63 1.31
CA ARG A 30 -26.67 -5.07 1.56
C ARG A 30 -25.47 -5.82 0.97
N ASN A 31 -25.10 -5.50 -0.27
CA ASN A 31 -23.98 -6.15 -0.95
C ASN A 31 -22.64 -5.81 -0.28
N ALA A 32 -22.44 -4.54 0.08
CA ALA A 32 -21.24 -4.09 0.77
C ALA A 32 -21.07 -4.77 2.15
N ILE A 33 -22.14 -4.82 2.96
CA ILE A 33 -22.12 -5.50 4.26
C ILE A 33 -21.81 -6.99 4.07
N THR A 34 -22.42 -7.65 3.10
CA THR A 34 -22.19 -9.08 2.85
C THR A 34 -20.74 -9.37 2.44
N ALA A 35 -20.14 -8.51 1.63
CA ALA A 35 -18.73 -8.62 1.24
C ALA A 35 -17.81 -8.43 2.45
N ALA A 36 -18.04 -7.39 3.26
CA ALA A 36 -17.25 -7.09 4.45
C ALA A 36 -17.30 -8.23 5.48
N PHE A 37 -18.47 -8.82 5.73
CA PHE A 37 -18.57 -9.97 6.64
C PHE A 37 -17.79 -11.19 6.14
N LYS A 38 -17.80 -11.46 4.83
CA LYS A 38 -17.03 -12.56 4.24
C LYS A 38 -15.52 -12.31 4.36
N GLU A 39 -15.09 -11.07 4.21
CA GLU A 39 -13.70 -10.65 4.38
C GLU A 39 -13.24 -10.77 5.82
N ILE A 40 -14.00 -10.26 6.79
CA ILE A 40 -13.71 -10.38 8.23
C ILE A 40 -13.57 -11.85 8.66
N VAL A 41 -14.44 -12.73 8.16
CA VAL A 41 -14.35 -14.17 8.46
C VAL A 41 -13.09 -14.77 7.84
N ARG A 42 -12.75 -14.41 6.60
CA ARG A 42 -11.52 -14.87 5.94
C ARG A 42 -10.28 -14.43 6.70
N ASP A 43 -10.24 -13.19 7.16
CA ASP A 43 -9.10 -12.65 7.91
C ASP A 43 -9.01 -13.26 9.30
N ARG A 44 -10.13 -13.53 9.98
CA ARG A 44 -10.12 -14.21 11.28
C ARG A 44 -9.63 -15.66 11.15
N VAL A 45 -9.95 -16.33 10.05
CA VAL A 45 -9.44 -17.68 9.76
C VAL A 45 -7.95 -17.63 9.45
N ARG A 46 -7.50 -16.68 8.63
CA ARG A 46 -6.06 -16.47 8.33
C ARG A 46 -5.26 -16.15 9.59
N LEU A 47 -5.76 -15.26 10.44
CA LEU A 47 -5.11 -14.89 11.68
C LEU A 47 -4.98 -16.09 12.64
N ARG A 48 -6.01 -16.93 12.73
CA ARG A 48 -5.95 -18.17 13.52
C ARG A 48 -5.04 -19.22 12.92
N LEU A 49 -4.96 -19.34 11.59
CA LEU A 49 -4.01 -20.24 10.95
C LEU A 49 -2.57 -19.78 11.18
N ASN A 50 -2.28 -18.49 10.98
CA ASN A 50 -0.96 -17.91 11.23
C ASN A 50 -0.58 -18.06 12.72
N SER A 51 -1.50 -17.74 13.63
CA SER A 51 -1.29 -17.89 15.08
C SER A 51 -1.22 -19.35 15.55
N ALA A 52 -1.60 -20.34 14.74
CA ALA A 52 -1.45 -21.77 15.07
C ALA A 52 -0.20 -22.38 14.40
N LEU A 53 0.35 -21.72 13.38
CA LEU A 53 1.67 -22.01 12.81
C LEU A 53 2.79 -21.37 13.66
N GLU A 54 2.48 -20.33 14.43
CA GLU A 54 3.37 -19.70 15.41
C GLU A 54 2.96 -20.09 16.84
N ASP A 55 3.58 -21.14 17.38
CA ASP A 55 3.66 -21.41 18.82
C ASP A 55 5.10 -21.89 19.14
N PRO A 56 5.64 -21.70 20.35
CA PRO A 56 6.22 -20.46 20.87
C PRO A 56 7.71 -20.69 21.12
N SER A 57 8.59 -19.94 20.45
CA SER A 57 10.04 -20.00 20.73
C SER A 57 10.75 -18.71 20.35
N SER A 58 10.27 -17.55 20.81
CA SER A 58 11.16 -16.41 21.08
C SER A 58 10.46 -15.43 22.01
N ASP A 59 10.61 -15.66 23.31
CA ASP A 59 10.58 -14.55 24.27
C ASP A 59 11.86 -13.71 24.10
N ALA A 60 11.72 -12.43 24.43
CA ALA A 60 12.75 -11.38 24.53
C ALA A 60 13.19 -10.67 23.23
N HIS A 61 12.44 -9.62 22.86
CA HIS A 61 12.97 -8.26 23.06
C HIS A 61 11.85 -7.23 23.13
N GLU A 62 11.43 -6.89 24.35
CA GLU A 62 11.00 -5.53 24.66
C GLU A 62 12.25 -4.67 24.84
N ALA A 63 12.34 -3.57 24.11
CA ALA A 63 12.84 -2.27 24.59
C ALA A 63 12.78 -1.25 23.44
N GLY A 64 11.95 -0.22 23.59
CA GLY A 64 12.09 1.03 22.83
C GLY A 64 10.83 1.56 22.16
N ALA A 65 9.80 1.85 22.95
CA ALA A 65 8.75 2.78 22.55
C ALA A 65 9.26 4.22 22.68
N ASP A 66 9.28 4.96 21.56
CA ASP A 66 8.89 6.38 21.40
C ASP A 66 9.16 6.74 19.92
N GLY A 67 8.30 7.32 19.09
CA GLY A 67 6.97 7.87 19.21
C GLY A 67 6.68 8.63 17.90
N LYS A 68 5.50 8.41 17.32
CA LYS A 68 4.84 9.23 16.28
C LYS A 68 5.54 9.41 14.92
N GLN A 69 5.04 8.71 13.92
CA GLN A 69 3.99 9.25 13.03
C GLN A 69 3.45 8.13 12.16
N GLU A 70 2.31 7.59 12.57
CA GLU A 70 1.38 6.92 11.67
C GLU A 70 0.79 8.04 10.80
N PRO A 71 1.07 8.12 9.48
CA PRO A 71 0.30 9.02 8.66
C PRO A 71 -1.10 8.38 8.58
N LYS A 72 -2.06 9.17 9.03
CA LYS A 72 -3.49 8.94 8.88
C LYS A 72 -3.77 8.21 7.57
N ILE A 73 -4.27 6.98 7.68
CA ILE A 73 -4.90 6.26 6.59
C ILE A 73 -6.16 7.06 6.25
N ALA A 74 -5.99 8.03 5.35
CA ALA A 74 -7.09 8.70 4.70
C ALA A 74 -7.75 7.66 3.80
N ASP A 75 -8.97 7.33 4.18
CA ASP A 75 -9.96 6.58 3.42
C ASP A 75 -9.90 6.96 1.94
N SER A 76 -9.16 6.17 1.19
CA SER A 76 -9.01 6.24 -0.24
C SER A 76 -8.77 4.80 -0.62
N GLY A 77 -9.70 4.18 -1.34
CA GLY A 77 -9.70 2.74 -1.67
C GLY A 77 -8.55 2.31 -2.60
N VAL A 78 -7.33 2.70 -2.24
CA VAL A 78 -6.06 2.32 -2.82
C VAL A 78 -5.53 1.25 -1.88
N VAL A 79 -5.56 0.01 -2.37
CA VAL A 79 -5.02 -1.13 -1.64
C VAL A 79 -3.56 -1.23 -2.05
N THR A 80 -2.66 -0.80 -1.18
CA THR A 80 -1.24 -1.04 -1.38
C THR A 80 -1.03 -2.55 -1.48
N THR A 81 -0.61 -2.99 -2.66
CA THR A 81 -0.41 -4.40 -2.97
C THR A 81 0.90 -4.91 -2.36
N GLU A 82 0.97 -6.20 -2.07
CA GLU A 82 2.19 -6.84 -1.55
C GLU A 82 3.39 -6.60 -2.47
N GLU A 83 3.16 -6.56 -3.79
CA GLU A 83 4.19 -6.27 -4.79
C GLU A 83 4.72 -4.84 -4.73
N GLU A 84 3.87 -3.86 -4.38
CA GLU A 84 4.30 -2.47 -4.18
C GLU A 84 5.13 -2.33 -2.91
N VAL A 85 4.76 -3.04 -1.85
CA VAL A 85 5.56 -3.11 -0.61
C VAL A 85 6.91 -3.75 -0.91
N GLU A 86 6.94 -4.87 -1.63
CA GLU A 86 8.18 -5.55 -2.03
C GLU A 86 9.06 -4.64 -2.90
N GLY A 87 8.47 -3.92 -3.86
CA GLY A 87 9.19 -2.97 -4.71
C GLY A 87 9.79 -1.82 -3.91
N TRP A 88 9.02 -1.24 -2.99
CA TRP A 88 9.51 -0.19 -2.10
C TRP A 88 10.65 -0.69 -1.20
N LEU A 89 10.51 -1.86 -0.59
CA LEU A 89 11.57 -2.47 0.23
C LEU A 89 12.83 -2.75 -0.60
N THR A 90 12.67 -3.19 -1.85
CA THR A 90 13.78 -3.41 -2.78
C THR A 90 14.50 -2.11 -3.10
N ILE A 91 13.77 -1.03 -3.41
CA ILE A 91 14.35 0.30 -3.65
C ILE A 91 15.05 0.83 -2.39
N LYS A 92 14.44 0.65 -1.21
CA LYS A 92 15.08 0.98 0.07
C LYS A 92 16.38 0.22 0.28
N ALA A 93 16.40 -1.07 -0.03
CA ALA A 93 17.60 -1.89 0.10
C ALA A 93 18.72 -1.44 -0.86
N ILE A 94 18.37 -1.04 -2.09
CA ILE A 94 19.32 -0.52 -3.07
C ILE A 94 19.96 0.79 -2.60
N LEU A 95 19.16 1.67 -2.00
CA LEU A 95 19.58 3.03 -1.62
C LEU A 95 20.13 3.16 -0.20
N ARG A 96 20.10 2.07 0.59
CA ARG A 96 20.52 2.07 2.00
C ARG A 96 21.98 2.49 2.23
N GLU A 97 22.82 2.35 1.20
CA GLU A 97 24.25 2.70 1.27
C GLU A 97 24.47 4.20 1.06
N ASP A 98 23.54 4.87 0.37
CA ASP A 98 23.67 6.26 -0.05
C ASP A 98 22.86 7.22 0.83
N ILE A 99 21.75 6.75 1.44
CA ILE A 99 20.93 7.51 2.39
C ILE A 99 20.36 6.64 3.50
N ASP A 100 19.98 7.31 4.58
CA ASP A 100 19.14 6.72 5.62
C ASP A 100 17.81 6.25 5.03
N THR A 101 17.46 5.00 5.33
CA THR A 101 16.23 4.34 4.92
C THR A 101 14.97 5.04 5.45
N ASP A 102 15.07 5.80 6.54
CA ASP A 102 13.95 6.57 7.12
C ASP A 102 13.56 7.79 6.27
N ARG A 103 14.45 8.20 5.36
CA ARG A 103 14.17 9.29 4.41
C ARG A 103 13.45 8.83 3.15
N ILE A 104 13.23 7.52 2.98
CA ILE A 104 12.59 6.93 1.81
C ILE A 104 11.14 6.60 2.14
N PHE A 105 10.23 7.39 1.61
CA PHE A 105 8.79 7.29 1.86
C PHE A 105 8.07 6.67 0.68
N MET A 106 7.09 5.82 0.99
CA MET A 106 6.16 5.27 0.01
C MET A 106 4.86 6.05 0.08
N ARG A 107 4.37 6.50 -1.07
CA ARG A 107 3.10 7.20 -1.20
C ARG A 107 2.28 6.57 -2.30
N ASP A 108 1.20 5.91 -1.91
CA ASP A 108 0.31 5.27 -2.84
C ASP A 108 -0.58 6.31 -3.55
N ALA A 109 -0.80 6.11 -4.84
CA ALA A 109 -1.70 6.90 -5.65
C ALA A 109 -2.52 5.96 -6.55
N LYS A 110 -3.72 6.40 -6.94
CA LYS A 110 -4.68 5.58 -7.73
C LYS A 110 -4.12 4.95 -9.02
N SER A 111 -3.01 5.44 -9.55
CA SER A 111 -2.43 4.97 -10.82
C SER A 111 -0.97 4.51 -10.71
N TYR A 112 -0.33 4.73 -9.55
CA TYR A 112 1.06 4.37 -9.30
C TYR A 112 1.37 4.47 -7.80
N CYS A 113 2.38 3.74 -7.36
CA CYS A 113 2.99 3.91 -6.06
C CYS A 113 4.26 4.77 -6.21
N ALA A 114 4.33 5.91 -5.54
CA ALA A 114 5.50 6.79 -5.56
C ALA A 114 6.47 6.44 -4.43
N VAL A 115 7.76 6.40 -4.76
CA VAL A 115 8.85 6.37 -3.79
C VAL A 115 9.48 7.76 -3.78
N LEU A 116 9.44 8.41 -2.63
CA LEU A 116 9.83 9.81 -2.45
C LEU A 116 10.98 9.93 -1.47
N LEU A 117 11.84 10.91 -1.69
CA LEU A 117 12.81 11.35 -0.70
C LEU A 117 12.18 12.40 0.23
N ASP A 118 12.36 12.24 1.53
CA ASP A 118 11.91 13.16 2.59
C ASP A 118 10.40 13.48 2.53
N ASP A 119 9.56 12.52 2.12
CA ASP A 119 8.11 12.68 1.89
C ASP A 119 7.76 13.90 1.01
N ASN A 120 8.65 14.25 0.09
CA ASN A 120 8.50 15.42 -0.75
C ASN A 120 8.14 15.04 -2.19
N ASN A 121 6.95 15.44 -2.64
CA ASN A 121 6.50 15.20 -4.02
C ASN A 121 7.39 15.85 -5.10
N ARG A 122 8.27 16.79 -4.73
CA ARG A 122 9.27 17.40 -5.64
C ARG A 122 10.57 16.61 -5.73
N LYS A 123 10.74 15.58 -4.90
CA LYS A 123 11.90 14.68 -4.90
C LYS A 123 11.49 13.22 -5.12
N PRO A 124 10.84 12.88 -6.26
CA PRO A 124 10.51 11.50 -6.57
C PRO A 124 11.78 10.70 -6.91
N ILE A 125 12.01 9.62 -6.16
CA ILE A 125 13.08 8.67 -6.45
C ILE A 125 12.65 7.73 -7.57
N ALA A 126 11.43 7.18 -7.46
CA ALA A 126 10.86 6.28 -8.44
C ALA A 126 9.33 6.31 -8.42
N ARG A 127 8.71 5.86 -9.52
CA ARG A 127 7.26 5.57 -9.58
C ARG A 127 7.04 4.15 -10.04
N MET A 128 6.38 3.36 -9.23
CA MET A 128 6.04 1.97 -9.53
C MET A 128 4.63 1.91 -10.08
N HIS A 129 4.49 1.44 -11.32
CA HIS A 129 3.21 1.26 -11.98
C HIS A 129 2.90 -0.25 -12.06
N PHE A 130 2.47 -0.84 -10.95
CA PHE A 130 2.21 -2.28 -10.86
C PHE A 130 0.73 -2.66 -11.04
N ASN A 131 -0.13 -1.66 -11.28
CA ASN A 131 -1.57 -1.83 -11.52
C ASN A 131 -1.93 -2.67 -12.77
N GLY A 132 -0.98 -2.95 -13.65
CA GLY A 132 -1.20 -3.72 -14.87
C GLY A 132 -1.09 -5.22 -14.66
N ALA A 133 -2.14 -5.98 -15.01
CA ALA A 133 -2.16 -7.44 -14.86
C ALA A 133 -1.07 -8.21 -15.65
N ARG A 134 -0.42 -7.57 -16.64
CA ARG A 134 0.53 -8.23 -17.56
C ARG A 134 1.85 -7.49 -17.77
N LYS A 135 1.88 -6.19 -17.48
CA LYS A 135 3.04 -5.32 -17.70
C LYS A 135 3.18 -4.40 -16.51
N LYS A 136 4.38 -4.36 -15.94
CA LYS A 136 4.77 -3.49 -14.85
C LYS A 136 5.72 -2.46 -15.39
N PHE A 137 5.65 -1.24 -14.87
CA PHE A 137 6.58 -0.19 -15.28
C PHE A 137 7.23 0.47 -14.08
N LEU A 138 8.49 0.85 -14.25
CA LEU A 138 9.26 1.67 -13.32
C LEU A 138 9.53 3.03 -13.97
N GLY A 139 9.02 4.09 -13.34
CA GLY A 139 9.35 5.46 -13.64
C GLY A 139 10.66 5.85 -12.95
N LEU A 140 11.66 6.24 -13.74
CA LEU A 140 12.97 6.70 -13.29
C LEU A 140 13.12 8.21 -13.54
N PHE A 141 13.84 8.90 -12.65
CA PHE A 141 14.00 10.36 -12.65
C PHE A 141 15.48 10.78 -12.77
N ASP A 142 16.31 9.94 -13.39
CA ASP A 142 17.72 10.19 -13.66
C ASP A 142 17.95 11.18 -14.81
N GLY A 143 16.93 11.49 -15.61
CA GLY A 143 16.92 12.53 -16.64
C GLY A 143 16.22 13.84 -16.22
N ASP A 144 15.94 14.72 -17.20
CA ASP A 144 15.10 15.91 -16.98
C ASP A 144 13.61 15.58 -16.89
N THR A 145 13.21 14.43 -17.43
CA THR A 145 11.84 13.94 -17.48
C THR A 145 11.74 12.49 -17.00
N GLU A 146 10.56 12.10 -16.52
CA GLU A 146 10.27 10.71 -16.14
C GLU A 146 10.44 9.76 -17.34
N GLU A 147 11.31 8.77 -17.21
CA GLU A 147 11.44 7.66 -18.15
C GLU A 147 10.72 6.43 -17.61
N ARG A 148 9.86 5.80 -18.43
CA ARG A 148 9.14 4.58 -18.05
C ARG A 148 9.80 3.36 -18.67
N VAL A 149 10.30 2.48 -17.82
CA VAL A 149 10.92 1.22 -18.20
C VAL A 149 9.96 0.07 -17.89
N GLU A 150 9.76 -0.84 -18.84
CA GLU A 150 8.97 -2.06 -18.61
C GLU A 150 9.79 -3.04 -17.76
N LEU A 151 9.19 -3.53 -16.66
CA LEU A 151 9.76 -4.56 -15.80
C LEU A 151 9.07 -5.89 -16.08
N GLN A 152 9.85 -6.95 -16.32
CA GLN A 152 9.30 -8.32 -16.40
C GLN A 152 9.33 -9.01 -15.04
N SER A 153 10.29 -8.67 -14.18
CA SER A 153 10.45 -9.22 -12.83
C SER A 153 10.90 -8.17 -11.81
N MET A 154 10.59 -8.38 -10.52
CA MET A 154 11.08 -7.54 -9.42
C MET A 154 12.61 -7.51 -9.33
N LYS A 155 13.29 -8.55 -9.81
CA LYS A 155 14.76 -8.61 -9.84
C LYS A 155 15.38 -7.52 -10.71
N GLU A 156 14.65 -7.03 -11.72
CA GLU A 156 15.14 -5.99 -12.62
C GLU A 156 15.30 -4.63 -11.93
N LEU A 157 14.69 -4.41 -10.75
CA LEU A 157 14.96 -3.21 -9.96
C LEU A 157 16.45 -3.08 -9.59
N PHE A 158 17.14 -4.19 -9.32
CA PHE A 158 18.58 -4.18 -9.05
C PHE A 158 19.41 -3.80 -10.28
N THR A 159 18.96 -4.16 -11.49
CA THR A 159 19.61 -3.75 -12.74
C THR A 159 19.57 -2.24 -12.94
N HIS A 160 18.56 -1.56 -12.36
CA HIS A 160 18.39 -0.12 -12.42
C HIS A 160 18.94 0.62 -11.18
N ALA A 161 19.69 -0.06 -10.31
CA ALA A 161 20.22 0.51 -9.07
C ALA A 161 21.02 1.81 -9.30
N GLU A 162 21.95 1.81 -10.26
CA GLU A 162 22.76 2.99 -10.60
C GLU A 162 21.90 4.19 -11.01
N ARG A 163 20.79 3.96 -11.73
CA ARG A 163 19.87 5.03 -12.16
C ARG A 163 19.10 5.62 -10.97
N LEU A 164 18.73 4.78 -10.00
CA LEU A 164 18.09 5.21 -8.75
C LEU A 164 19.07 6.04 -7.90
N LYS A 165 20.34 5.62 -7.82
CA LYS A 165 21.39 6.37 -7.13
C LYS A 165 21.67 7.72 -7.80
N ALA A 166 21.77 7.75 -9.13
CA ALA A 166 21.93 9.01 -9.88
C ALA A 166 20.77 9.99 -9.64
N THR A 167 19.54 9.49 -9.52
CA THR A 167 18.38 10.31 -9.17
C THR A 167 18.54 10.95 -7.79
N LEU A 168 19.08 10.20 -6.84
CA LEU A 168 19.31 10.67 -5.48
C LEU A 168 20.39 11.77 -5.42
N GLU A 169 21.50 11.60 -6.14
CA GLU A 169 22.59 12.59 -6.21
C GLU A 169 22.09 13.96 -6.69
N LYS A 170 21.15 13.99 -7.63
CA LYS A 170 20.51 15.24 -8.10
C LYS A 170 19.77 16.00 -7.00
N TYR A 171 19.28 15.32 -5.98
CA TYR A 171 18.54 15.95 -4.87
C TYR A 171 19.42 16.30 -3.67
N GLN A 172 20.66 15.80 -3.66
CA GLN A 172 21.68 16.11 -2.66
C GLN A 172 22.58 17.28 -3.08
N THR A 173 22.60 17.63 -4.37
CA THR A 173 23.25 18.84 -4.93
C THR A 173 22.37 20.06 -4.74
#